data_AF-A0A4U9TQI6-F1
#
_entry.id   AF-A0A4U9TQI6-F1
#
_cell.length_a   1.000
_cell.length_b   1.000
_cell.length_c   1.000
_cell.angle_alpha   90.00
_cell.angle_beta   90.00
_cell.angle_gamma   90.00
#
_symmetry.space_group_name_H-M   'P 1'
#
loop_
_entity.id
_entity.type
_entity.pdbx_description
1 polymer ?
#
loop_
_entity_poly.entity_id
_entity_poly.type
_entity_poly.pdbx_seq_one_letter_code
_entity_poly.pdbx_strand_id
1 'polypeptide(L)'
;MIILATSLCGVTDEHAIGKAFQEALPFTALLTVFFTVVAVIIEQQLFSPVIHYVLQAPPSSQLSLFYLFNGLLSSVSDNVFVGTVYINEARAALADGAISLQQFELLAVAINTGTNLPSVATPNGQAAFLFLLTSALAPLVRLSYGRMVWMALPYTVVLTLVGLLCVQHTLAPVTDLFTQWQWLMPLPLDATAPIAAH
;
A
#
# COMPACT_ATOMS: atom_id res chain seq x y z
N MET A 1 8.18 10.11 -19.15
CA MET A 1 9.59 9.73 -18.92
C MET A 1 10.15 8.95 -20.11
N ILE A 2 9.51 7.86 -20.55
CA ILE A 2 9.90 7.12 -21.78
C ILE A 2 10.03 8.05 -22.99
N ILE A 3 9.00 8.85 -23.33
CA ILE A 3 9.03 9.79 -24.48
C ILE A 3 10.26 10.70 -24.48
N LEU A 4 10.63 11.22 -23.31
CA LEU A 4 11.76 12.15 -23.16
C LEU A 4 13.10 11.42 -23.34
N ALA A 5 13.22 10.21 -22.79
CA ALA A 5 14.42 9.38 -22.93
C ALA A 5 14.62 8.93 -24.38
N THR A 6 13.55 8.50 -25.08
CA THR A 6 13.63 8.10 -26.49
C THR A 6 13.97 9.27 -27.39
N SER A 7 13.44 10.48 -27.11
CA SER A 7 13.82 11.69 -27.85
C SER A 7 15.27 12.11 -27.62
N LEU A 8 15.79 11.94 -26.40
CA LEU A 8 17.20 12.23 -26.06
C LEU A 8 18.18 11.21 -26.66
N CYS A 9 17.72 9.99 -26.95
CA CYS A 9 18.46 8.99 -27.71
C CYS A 9 18.36 9.17 -29.25
N GLY A 10 17.76 10.27 -29.73
CA GLY A 10 17.73 10.63 -31.16
C GLY A 10 16.57 10.03 -31.96
N VAL A 11 15.60 9.39 -31.32
CA VAL A 11 14.39 8.88 -31.98
C VAL A 11 13.30 9.96 -31.90
N THR A 12 13.21 10.78 -32.95
CA THR A 12 12.25 11.90 -33.08
C THR A 12 11.17 11.66 -34.15
N ASP A 13 11.19 10.51 -34.82
CA ASP A 13 10.23 10.15 -35.85
C ASP A 13 8.97 9.53 -35.24
N GLU A 14 7.80 10.10 -35.53
CA GLU A 14 6.49 9.73 -35.00
C GLU A 14 6.14 8.26 -35.28
N HIS A 15 6.57 7.72 -36.43
CA HIS A 15 6.38 6.30 -36.78
C HIS A 15 7.33 5.35 -36.04
N ALA A 16 8.49 5.83 -35.57
CA ALA A 16 9.47 5.03 -34.82
C ALA A 16 9.19 5.03 -33.31
N ILE A 17 8.61 6.12 -32.78
CA ILE A 17 8.17 6.23 -31.38
C ILE A 17 7.15 5.13 -31.05
N GLY A 18 6.20 4.84 -31.94
CA GLY A 18 5.23 3.75 -31.76
C GLY A 18 5.89 2.36 -31.60
N LYS A 19 7.03 2.13 -32.24
CA LYS A 19 7.82 0.89 -32.10
C LYS A 19 8.55 0.83 -30.75
N ALA A 20 9.04 1.96 -30.24
CA ALA A 20 9.60 2.06 -28.89
C ALA A 20 8.54 1.82 -27.79
N PHE A 21 7.25 2.10 -28.07
CA PHE A 21 6.15 1.74 -27.18
C PHE A 21 5.75 0.26 -27.24
N GLN A 22 6.11 -0.50 -28.28
CA GLN A 22 5.81 -1.93 -28.35
C GLN A 22 6.54 -2.74 -27.27
N GLU A 23 7.72 -2.33 -26.84
CA GLU A 23 8.41 -2.95 -25.72
C GLU A 23 7.72 -2.65 -24.37
N ALA A 24 7.08 -1.48 -24.25
CA ALA A 24 6.33 -1.09 -23.05
C ALA A 24 4.87 -1.60 -23.04
N LEU A 25 4.30 -1.94 -24.21
CA LEU A 25 2.92 -2.41 -24.37
C LEU A 25 2.56 -3.61 -23.47
N PRO A 26 3.41 -4.64 -23.29
CA PRO A 26 3.16 -5.72 -22.34
C PRO A 26 3.05 -5.25 -20.89
N PHE A 27 3.89 -4.29 -20.48
CA PHE A 27 3.85 -3.71 -19.14
C PHE A 27 2.59 -2.85 -18.95
N THR A 28 2.24 -2.04 -19.95
CA THR A 28 0.99 -1.24 -19.93
C THR A 28 -0.24 -2.14 -19.86
N ALA A 29 -0.31 -3.21 -20.65
CA ALA A 29 -1.42 -4.16 -20.61
C ALA A 29 -1.53 -4.88 -19.27
N LEU A 30 -0.40 -5.29 -18.67
CA LEU A 30 -0.36 -5.87 -17.34
C LEU A 30 -0.90 -4.89 -16.29
N LEU A 31 -0.53 -3.62 -16.39
CA LEU A 31 -0.95 -2.57 -15.47
C LEU A 31 -2.43 -2.21 -15.63
N THR A 32 -2.95 -2.23 -16.86
CA THR A 32 -4.41 -2.14 -17.13
C THR A 32 -5.15 -3.32 -16.51
N VAL A 33 -4.71 -4.56 -16.76
CA VAL A 33 -5.33 -5.77 -16.18
C VAL A 33 -5.28 -5.72 -14.66
N PHE A 34 -4.14 -5.29 -14.09
CA PHE A 34 -3.98 -5.08 -12.67
C PHE A 34 -5.03 -4.11 -12.12
N PHE A 35 -5.14 -2.90 -12.68
CA PHE A 35 -6.13 -1.92 -12.21
C PHE A 35 -7.59 -2.37 -12.43
N THR A 36 -7.88 -3.14 -13.49
CA THR A 36 -9.19 -3.74 -13.67
C THR A 36 -9.50 -4.75 -12.57
N VAL A 37 -8.55 -5.62 -12.21
CA VAL A 37 -8.72 -6.56 -11.09
C VAL A 37 -8.89 -5.82 -9.77
N VAL A 38 -8.09 -4.76 -9.53
CA VAL A 38 -8.22 -3.89 -8.36
C VAL A 38 -9.64 -3.32 -8.26
N ALA A 39 -10.15 -2.75 -9.35
CA ALA A 39 -11.50 -2.19 -9.40
C ALA A 39 -12.57 -3.24 -9.11
N VAL A 40 -12.48 -4.42 -9.71
CA VAL A 40 -13.42 -5.53 -9.46
C VAL A 40 -13.40 -5.97 -7.99
N ILE A 41 -12.23 -6.04 -7.35
CA ILE A 41 -12.15 -6.44 -5.93
C ILE A 41 -12.81 -5.38 -5.03
N ILE A 42 -12.65 -4.10 -5.33
CA ILE A 42 -13.32 -2.99 -4.63
C ILE A 42 -14.83 -3.07 -4.84
N GLU A 43 -15.30 -3.24 -6.07
CA GLU A 43 -16.73 -3.35 -6.40
C GLU A 43 -17.38 -4.59 -5.76
N GLN A 44 -16.67 -5.70 -5.70
CA GLN A 44 -17.15 -6.94 -5.06
C GLN A 44 -17.04 -6.90 -3.53
N GLN A 45 -16.50 -5.82 -2.95
CA GLN A 45 -16.41 -5.63 -1.50
C GLN A 45 -15.71 -6.82 -0.81
N LEU A 46 -14.71 -7.41 -1.48
CA LEU A 46 -14.13 -8.70 -1.08
C LEU A 46 -13.44 -8.62 0.29
N PHE A 47 -12.95 -7.43 0.66
CA PHE A 47 -12.26 -7.16 1.92
C PHE A 47 -13.16 -6.53 2.99
N SER A 48 -14.37 -6.09 2.64
CA SER A 48 -15.30 -5.44 3.55
C SER A 48 -15.68 -6.30 4.76
N PRO A 49 -15.86 -7.64 4.65
CA PRO A 49 -16.09 -8.49 5.82
C PRO A 49 -14.92 -8.48 6.82
N VAL A 50 -13.68 -8.45 6.32
CA VAL A 50 -12.48 -8.37 7.17
C VAL A 50 -12.42 -7.00 7.84
N ILE A 51 -12.71 -5.94 7.10
CA ILE A 51 -12.66 -4.57 7.62
C ILE A 51 -13.76 -4.34 8.66
N HIS A 52 -14.99 -4.78 8.41
CA HIS A 52 -16.06 -4.75 9.40
C HIS A 52 -15.71 -5.56 10.65
N TYR A 53 -15.12 -6.75 10.49
CA TYR A 53 -14.65 -7.52 11.63
C TYR A 53 -13.61 -6.75 12.46
N VAL A 54 -12.68 -6.06 11.81
CA VAL A 54 -11.69 -5.24 12.50
C VAL A 54 -12.31 -4.00 13.15
N LEU A 55 -13.22 -3.30 12.46
CA LEU A 55 -13.90 -2.11 12.99
C LEU A 55 -14.83 -2.42 14.17
N GLN A 56 -15.34 -3.65 14.28
CA GLN A 56 -16.10 -4.12 15.45
C GLN A 56 -15.20 -4.42 16.66
N ALA A 57 -13.89 -4.54 16.48
CA ALA A 57 -12.96 -4.77 17.58
C ALA A 57 -12.79 -3.51 18.44
N PRO A 58 -12.33 -3.65 19.70
CA PRO A 58 -12.05 -2.50 20.57
C PRO A 58 -11.03 -1.55 19.93
N PRO A 59 -11.14 -0.21 20.12
CA PRO A 59 -10.25 0.77 19.49
C PRO A 59 -8.76 0.50 19.70
N SER A 60 -8.37 -0.01 20.87
CA SER A 60 -6.99 -0.39 21.18
C SER A 60 -6.44 -1.55 20.34
N SER A 61 -7.33 -2.41 19.84
CA SER A 61 -6.99 -3.58 19.02
C SER A 61 -7.16 -3.30 17.53
N GLN A 62 -7.97 -2.31 17.15
CA GLN A 62 -8.20 -1.95 15.74
C GLN A 62 -6.89 -1.63 15.02
N LEU A 63 -6.04 -0.79 15.59
CA LEU A 63 -4.75 -0.41 14.98
C LEU A 63 -3.86 -1.64 14.70
N SER A 64 -3.72 -2.52 15.69
CA SER A 64 -2.91 -3.74 15.58
C SER A 64 -3.49 -4.73 14.56
N LEU A 65 -4.81 -4.90 14.55
CA LEU A 65 -5.50 -5.79 13.62
C LEU A 65 -5.43 -5.24 12.19
N PHE A 66 -5.64 -3.94 11.99
CA PHE A 66 -5.44 -3.30 10.69
C PHE A 66 -4.00 -3.50 10.23
N TYR A 67 -3.00 -3.25 11.08
CA TYR A 67 -1.60 -3.46 10.73
C TYR A 67 -1.32 -4.92 10.30
N LEU A 68 -1.78 -5.90 11.08
CA LEU A 68 -1.49 -7.31 10.84
C LEU A 68 -2.22 -7.86 9.61
N PHE A 69 -3.52 -7.57 9.45
CA PHE A 69 -4.29 -8.03 8.29
C PHE A 69 -3.79 -7.37 7.00
N ASN A 70 -3.46 -6.07 7.03
CA ASN A 70 -2.83 -5.41 5.88
C ASN A 70 -1.49 -6.05 5.55
N GLY A 71 -0.66 -6.35 6.54
CA GLY A 71 0.62 -7.02 6.35
C GLY A 71 0.51 -8.39 5.73
N LEU A 72 -0.43 -9.21 6.22
CA LEU A 72 -0.69 -10.54 5.69
C LEU A 72 -1.19 -10.47 4.23
N LEU A 73 -2.19 -9.64 3.95
CA LEU A 73 -2.74 -9.53 2.58
C LEU A 73 -1.73 -8.93 1.61
N SER A 74 -0.99 -7.89 2.03
CA SER A 74 0.08 -7.25 1.27
C SER A 74 1.31 -8.15 1.08
N SER A 75 1.49 -9.16 1.93
CA SER A 75 2.56 -10.15 1.70
C SER A 75 2.25 -11.07 0.52
N VAL A 76 0.98 -11.25 0.16
CA VAL A 76 0.56 -12.14 -0.94
C VAL A 76 0.11 -11.34 -2.18
N SER A 77 -0.28 -10.09 -1.98
CA SER A 77 -0.79 -9.15 -3.00
C SER A 77 0.13 -7.93 -3.14
N ASP A 78 -0.15 -7.03 -4.08
CA ASP A 78 0.61 -5.77 -4.22
C ASP A 78 0.33 -4.82 -3.03
N ASN A 79 1.39 -4.19 -2.50
CA ASN A 79 1.30 -3.27 -1.36
C ASN A 79 0.52 -1.98 -1.62
N VAL A 80 0.61 -1.45 -2.84
CA VAL A 80 -0.18 -0.29 -3.28
C VAL A 80 -1.65 -0.69 -3.37
N PHE A 81 -1.93 -1.87 -3.93
CA PHE A 81 -3.30 -2.36 -4.06
C PHE A 81 -4.00 -2.49 -2.70
N VAL A 82 -3.42 -3.28 -1.78
CA VAL A 82 -4.03 -3.50 -0.46
C VAL A 82 -4.18 -2.17 0.28
N GLY A 83 -3.18 -1.28 0.19
CA GLY A 83 -3.22 0.02 0.82
C GLY A 83 -4.36 0.91 0.31
N THR A 84 -4.59 0.95 -1.00
CA THR A 84 -5.68 1.74 -1.60
C THR A 84 -7.05 1.23 -1.15
N VAL A 85 -7.27 -0.09 -1.12
CA VAL A 85 -8.57 -0.64 -0.71
C VAL A 85 -8.87 -0.30 0.75
N TYR A 86 -7.91 -0.55 1.65
CA TYR A 86 -8.11 -0.31 3.08
C TYR A 86 -8.27 1.18 3.43
N ILE A 87 -7.57 2.09 2.73
CA ILE A 87 -7.75 3.54 2.91
C ILE A 87 -9.13 3.99 2.44
N ASN A 88 -9.62 3.47 1.31
CA ASN A 88 -10.95 3.84 0.79
C ASN A 88 -12.07 3.39 1.73
N GLU A 89 -11.95 2.20 2.31
CA GLU A 89 -12.91 1.67 3.28
C GLU A 89 -12.84 2.42 4.62
N ALA A 90 -11.64 2.76 5.10
CA ALA A 90 -11.49 3.63 6.28
C ALA A 90 -12.09 5.02 6.03
N ARG A 91 -11.96 5.56 4.81
CA ARG A 91 -12.58 6.83 4.42
C ARG A 91 -14.11 6.72 4.38
N ALA A 92 -14.65 5.61 3.87
CA ALA A 92 -16.09 5.36 3.90
C ALA A 92 -16.62 5.29 5.34
N ALA A 93 -15.92 4.58 6.22
CA ALA A 93 -16.25 4.53 7.65
C ALA A 93 -16.19 5.90 8.34
N LEU A 94 -15.27 6.79 7.92
CA LEU A 94 -15.22 8.18 8.38
C LEU A 94 -16.43 8.99 7.87
N ALA A 95 -16.79 8.84 6.60
CA ALA A 95 -17.94 9.52 6.00
C ALA A 95 -19.27 9.10 6.62
N ASP A 96 -19.39 7.82 7.00
CA ASP A 96 -20.56 7.25 7.69
C ASP A 96 -20.58 7.58 9.20
N GLY A 97 -19.55 8.25 9.71
CA GLY A 97 -19.42 8.61 11.13
C GLY A 97 -19.10 7.45 12.07
N ALA A 98 -18.70 6.29 11.54
CA ALA A 98 -18.33 5.11 12.31
C ALA A 98 -16.97 5.27 13.03
N ILE A 99 -16.07 6.11 12.48
CA ILE A 99 -14.78 6.44 13.08
C ILE A 99 -14.56 7.96 13.09
N SER A 100 -13.78 8.46 14.06
CA SER A 100 -13.39 9.88 14.11
C SER A 100 -12.26 10.20 13.13
N LEU A 101 -12.07 11.47 12.80
CA LEU A 101 -10.96 11.91 11.93
C LEU A 101 -9.59 11.52 12.50
N GLN A 102 -9.40 11.72 13.81
CA GLN A 102 -8.15 11.32 14.50
C GLN A 102 -7.91 9.81 14.37
N GLN A 103 -8.98 9.00 14.47
CA GLN A 103 -8.88 7.56 14.31
C GLN A 103 -8.57 7.17 12.86
N PHE A 104 -9.16 7.86 11.88
CA PHE A 104 -8.82 7.70 10.47
C PHE A 104 -7.34 7.99 10.19
N GLU A 105 -6.77 9.06 10.75
CA GLU A 105 -5.35 9.40 10.57
C GLU A 105 -4.42 8.31 11.13
N LEU A 106 -4.72 7.83 12.35
CA LEU A 106 -3.96 6.72 12.96
C LEU A 106 -4.09 5.43 12.16
N LEU A 107 -5.29 5.11 11.68
CA LEU A 107 -5.53 3.96 10.81
C LEU A 107 -4.79 4.11 9.48
N ALA A 108 -4.75 5.30 8.89
CA ALA A 108 -4.04 5.54 7.64
C ALA A 108 -2.53 5.28 7.77
N VAL A 109 -1.92 5.72 8.87
CA VAL A 109 -0.51 5.41 9.16
C VAL A 109 -0.31 3.91 9.42
N ALA A 110 -1.20 3.27 10.17
CA ALA A 110 -1.14 1.83 10.43
C ALA A 110 -1.31 1.00 9.16
N ILE A 111 -2.19 1.41 8.23
CA ILE A 111 -2.38 0.79 6.91
C ILE A 111 -1.10 0.96 6.09
N ASN A 112 -0.57 2.18 5.95
CA ASN A 112 0.63 2.43 5.16
C ASN A 112 1.84 1.64 5.68
N THR A 113 2.05 1.66 7.00
CA THR A 113 3.13 0.91 7.66
C THR A 113 2.88 -0.59 7.52
N GLY A 114 1.64 -1.04 7.70
CA GLY A 114 1.21 -2.43 7.60
C GLY A 114 1.31 -2.99 6.19
N THR A 115 1.14 -2.19 5.13
CA THR A 115 1.32 -2.68 3.76
C THR A 115 2.77 -2.63 3.28
N ASN A 116 3.66 -1.85 3.91
CA ASN A 116 5.05 -1.69 3.46
C ASN A 116 6.08 -2.49 4.26
N LEU A 117 5.91 -2.68 5.57
CA LEU A 117 6.89 -3.40 6.39
C LEU A 117 6.78 -4.93 6.24
N PRO A 118 5.61 -5.55 6.48
CA PRO A 118 5.45 -7.00 6.41
C PRO A 118 5.43 -7.56 4.98
N SER A 119 5.12 -6.73 3.96
CA SER A 119 5.01 -7.17 2.56
C SER A 119 6.32 -7.61 1.93
N VAL A 120 7.46 -7.28 2.57
CA VAL A 120 8.79 -7.79 2.22
C VAL A 120 8.85 -9.33 2.23
N ALA A 121 7.88 -10.02 2.87
CA ALA A 121 7.87 -11.47 3.04
C ALA A 121 7.87 -12.27 1.75
N THR A 122 7.27 -11.73 0.69
CA THR A 122 7.30 -12.38 -0.60
C THR A 122 7.73 -11.43 -1.70
N PRO A 123 8.22 -11.95 -2.82
CA PRO A 123 8.57 -11.12 -3.96
C PRO A 123 7.37 -10.40 -4.59
N ASN A 124 6.15 -10.90 -4.37
CA ASN A 124 4.93 -10.31 -4.91
C ASN A 124 4.48 -9.08 -4.09
N GLY A 125 4.79 -9.06 -2.80
CA GLY A 125 4.43 -7.94 -1.91
C GLY A 125 5.22 -6.66 -2.16
N GLN A 126 6.32 -6.75 -2.93
CA GLN A 126 7.16 -5.61 -3.28
C GLN A 126 7.56 -5.67 -4.76
N ALA A 127 7.10 -4.71 -5.55
CA ALA A 127 7.39 -4.63 -6.99
C ALA A 127 8.91 -4.65 -7.29
N ALA A 128 9.74 -4.10 -6.38
CA ALA A 128 11.20 -4.14 -6.50
C ALA A 128 11.77 -5.56 -6.48
N PHE A 129 11.19 -6.46 -5.68
CA PHE A 129 11.60 -7.87 -5.60
C PHE A 129 11.11 -8.69 -6.79
N LEU A 130 9.89 -8.41 -7.25
CA LEU A 130 9.37 -8.99 -8.48
C LEU A 130 10.24 -8.60 -9.69
N PHE A 131 10.66 -7.33 -9.77
CA PHE A 131 11.58 -6.85 -10.80
C PHE A 131 12.94 -7.55 -10.72
N LEU A 132 13.46 -7.77 -9.51
CA LEU A 132 14.71 -8.51 -9.30
C LEU A 132 14.63 -9.95 -9.84
N LEU A 133 13.49 -10.62 -9.63
CA LEU A 133 13.24 -11.98 -10.13
C LEU A 133 13.06 -12.06 -11.65
N THR A 134 12.48 -11.04 -12.28
CA THR A 134 12.30 -11.00 -13.75
C THR A 134 13.54 -10.47 -14.47
N SER A 135 14.48 -9.86 -13.75
CA SER A 135 15.73 -9.36 -14.30
C SER A 135 16.69 -10.48 -14.71
N ALA A 136 17.59 -10.18 -15.66
CA ALA A 136 18.68 -11.08 -16.07
C ALA A 136 19.67 -11.41 -14.92
N LEU A 137 19.59 -10.69 -13.78
CA LEU A 137 20.39 -10.97 -12.59
C LEU A 137 19.89 -12.19 -11.81
N ALA A 138 18.59 -12.49 -11.82
CA ALA A 138 18.02 -13.63 -11.08
C ALA A 138 18.71 -14.98 -11.38
N PRO A 139 18.95 -15.38 -12.65
CA PRO A 139 19.66 -16.62 -12.97
C PRO A 139 21.14 -16.57 -12.59
N LEU A 140 21.79 -15.40 -12.61
CA LEU A 140 23.19 -15.23 -12.21
C LEU A 140 23.40 -15.49 -10.71
N VAL A 141 22.46 -15.07 -9.85
CA VAL A 141 22.53 -15.33 -8.39
C VAL A 141 21.86 -16.64 -7.95
N ARG A 142 21.33 -17.43 -8.92
CA ARG A 142 20.50 -18.62 -8.66
C ARG A 142 19.39 -18.32 -7.64
N LEU A 143 18.71 -17.19 -7.84
CA LEU A 143 17.64 -16.73 -6.96
C LEU A 143 16.32 -17.35 -7.42
N SER A 144 15.86 -18.41 -6.74
CA SER A 144 14.52 -18.95 -6.94
C SER A 144 13.51 -18.22 -6.06
N TYR A 145 12.23 -18.21 -6.47
CA TYR A 145 11.14 -17.61 -5.70
C TYR A 145 11.13 -18.09 -4.24
N GLY A 146 11.19 -19.41 -4.02
CA GLY A 146 11.22 -19.98 -2.67
C GLY A 146 12.47 -19.60 -1.86
N ARG A 147 13.64 -19.48 -2.50
CA ARG A 147 14.87 -19.04 -1.82
C ARG A 147 14.76 -17.59 -1.37
N MET A 148 14.11 -16.74 -2.17
CA MET A 148 13.87 -15.34 -1.84
C MET A 148 12.93 -15.20 -0.65
N VAL A 149 11.85 -15.98 -0.60
CA VAL A 149 10.94 -16.02 0.56
C VAL A 149 11.69 -16.45 1.83
N TRP A 150 12.51 -17.51 1.75
CA TRP A 150 13.30 -17.96 2.90
C TRP A 150 14.29 -16.92 3.41
N MET A 151 14.91 -16.15 2.52
CA MET A 151 15.80 -15.04 2.90
C MET A 151 15.04 -13.86 3.50
N ALA A 152 13.83 -13.58 3.03
CA ALA A 152 13.03 -12.44 3.46
C ALA A 152 12.28 -12.69 4.79
N LEU A 153 11.87 -13.92 5.06
CA LEU A 153 11.10 -14.30 6.25
C LEU A 153 11.67 -13.80 7.60
N PRO A 154 12.98 -13.92 7.91
CA PRO A 154 13.51 -13.35 9.15
C PRO A 154 13.35 -11.82 9.23
N TYR A 155 13.53 -11.11 8.10
CA TYR A 155 13.30 -9.66 8.04
C TYR A 155 11.83 -9.33 8.23
N THR A 156 10.93 -10.08 7.61
CA THR A 156 9.48 -9.94 7.82
C THR A 156 9.13 -10.06 9.28
N VAL A 157 9.62 -11.08 9.98
CA VAL A 157 9.31 -11.29 11.40
C VAL A 157 9.78 -10.09 12.22
N VAL A 158 11.03 -9.65 12.03
CA VAL A 158 11.57 -8.50 12.77
C VAL A 158 10.80 -7.21 12.44
N LEU A 159 10.59 -6.90 11.17
CA LEU A 159 9.89 -5.69 10.74
C LEU A 159 8.41 -5.69 11.16
N THR A 160 7.76 -6.85 11.14
CA THR A 160 6.37 -7.00 11.60
C THR A 160 6.28 -6.77 13.11
N LEU A 161 7.18 -7.35 13.90
CA LEU A 161 7.17 -7.18 15.36
C LEU A 161 7.54 -5.76 15.77
N VAL A 162 8.61 -5.20 15.19
CA VAL A 162 9.04 -3.83 15.49
C VAL A 162 7.98 -2.83 15.03
N GLY A 163 7.43 -3.00 13.82
CA GLY A 163 6.36 -2.15 13.31
C GLY A 163 5.10 -2.24 14.16
N LEU A 164 4.69 -3.45 14.57
CA LEU A 164 3.55 -3.65 15.47
C LEU A 164 3.77 -2.95 16.82
N LEU A 165 4.95 -3.10 17.43
CA LEU A 165 5.30 -2.41 18.68
C LEU A 165 5.25 -0.89 18.51
N CYS A 166 5.76 -0.35 17.41
CA CYS A 166 5.68 1.09 17.13
C CYS A 166 4.23 1.56 16.94
N VAL A 167 3.41 0.82 16.19
CA VAL A 167 1.99 1.17 15.97
C VAL A 167 1.21 1.11 17.28
N GLN A 168 1.49 0.12 18.14
CA GLN A 168 0.77 -0.08 19.40
C GLN A 168 1.21 0.87 20.52
N HIS A 169 2.51 1.10 20.68
CA HIS A 169 3.07 1.81 21.83
C HIS A 169 3.63 3.19 21.53
N THR A 170 3.99 3.48 20.28
CA THR A 170 4.68 4.73 19.92
C THR A 170 3.78 5.68 19.15
N LEU A 171 2.92 5.17 18.27
CA LEU A 171 2.17 5.98 17.32
C LEU A 171 1.26 7.01 18.01
N ALA A 172 0.34 6.60 18.87
CA ALA A 172 -0.54 7.51 19.60
C ALA A 172 0.22 8.52 20.50
N PRO A 173 1.12 8.09 21.42
CA PRO A 173 1.75 9.04 22.34
C PRO A 173 2.73 10.00 21.65
N VAL A 174 3.40 9.59 20.56
CA VAL A 174 4.27 10.49 19.80
C VAL A 174 3.46 11.48 18.99
N THR A 175 2.31 11.06 18.42
CA THR A 175 1.39 12.00 17.76
C THR A 175 0.88 13.05 18.74
N ASP A 176 0.50 12.65 19.95
CA ASP A 176 0.07 13.59 21.00
C ASP A 176 1.20 14.56 21.39
N LEU A 177 2.42 14.04 21.56
CA LEU A 177 3.60 14.85 21.88
C LEU A 177 3.91 15.87 20.78
N PHE A 178 3.89 15.46 19.52
CA PHE A 178 4.13 16.34 18.38
C PHE A 178 3.02 17.37 18.19
N THR A 179 1.79 17.03 18.56
CA THR A 179 0.66 17.97 18.58
C THR A 179 0.85 19.02 19.69
N GLN A 180 1.30 18.60 20.87
CA GLN A 180 1.64 19.50 21.98
C GLN A 180 2.81 20.42 21.64
N TRP A 181 3.82 19.92 20.92
CA TRP A 181 4.95 20.72 20.43
C TRP A 181 4.60 21.59 19.21
N GLN A 182 3.34 21.56 18.74
CA GLN A 182 2.87 22.30 17.56
C GLN A 182 3.62 21.94 16.27
N TRP A 183 4.23 20.75 16.22
CA TRP A 183 4.82 20.19 15.00
C TRP A 183 3.76 19.57 14.10
N LEU A 184 2.69 19.04 14.71
CA LEU A 184 1.47 18.63 14.03
C LEU A 184 0.36 19.61 14.39
N MET A 185 -0.29 20.17 13.37
CA MET A 185 -1.50 20.95 13.56
C MET A 185 -2.70 19.99 13.52
N PRO A 186 -3.55 19.96 14.54
CA PRO A 186 -4.79 19.19 14.47
C PRO A 186 -5.62 19.75 13.30
N LEU A 187 -6.07 18.85 12.41
CA LEU A 187 -6.89 19.26 11.27
C LEU A 187 -8.13 20.03 11.79
N PRO A 188 -8.50 21.18 11.19
CA PRO A 188 -9.71 21.89 11.61
C PRO A 188 -10.93 20.97 11.46
N LEU A 189 -11.76 20.92 12.50
CA LEU A 189 -13.02 20.15 12.52
C LEU A 189 -14.00 20.54 11.40
N ASP A 190 -13.77 21.68 10.72
CA ASP A 190 -14.57 22.18 9.59
C ASP A 190 -14.21 21.58 8.22
N ALA A 191 -13.16 20.75 8.11
CA ALA A 191 -12.78 20.12 6.85
C ALA A 191 -13.77 19.00 6.39
N THR A 192 -14.78 18.68 7.21
CA THR A 192 -15.84 17.71 6.92
C THR A 192 -17.13 18.35 6.41
N ALA A 193 -17.14 19.63 6.04
CA ALA A 193 -18.26 20.16 5.28
C ALA A 193 -18.41 19.30 4.00
N PRO A 194 -19.57 18.65 3.76
CA PRO A 194 -19.77 17.89 2.53
C PRO A 194 -19.47 18.84 1.38
N ILE A 195 -18.65 18.41 0.43
CA ILE A 195 -18.50 19.11 -0.84
C ILE A 195 -19.90 19.17 -1.43
N ALA A 196 -20.55 20.33 -1.28
CA ALA A 196 -21.86 20.57 -1.83
C ALA A 196 -21.76 20.31 -3.33
N ALA A 197 -22.49 19.29 -3.79
CA ALA A 197 -22.63 18.99 -5.20
C ALA A 197 -23.17 20.24 -5.91
N HIS A 198 -22.33 20.87 -6.71
CA HIS A 198 -22.69 21.86 -7.72
C HIS A 198 -22.22 21.36 -9.07
#